data_AF-A0A943IWM6-F1
#
_entry.id   AF-A0A943IWM6-F1
#
_cell.length_a   1.000
_cell.length_b   1.000
_cell.length_c   1.000
_cell.angle_alpha   90.00
_cell.angle_beta   90.00
_cell.angle_gamma   90.00
#
_symmetry.space_group_name_H-M   'P 1'
#
loop_
_entity.id
_entity.type
_entity.pdbx_description
1 polymer ?
#
loop_
_entity_poly.entity_id
_entity_poly.type
_entity_poly.pdbx_seq_one_letter_code
_entity_poly.pdbx_strand_id
1 'polypeptide(L)'
;MLKKIKHQNNKKLIAILICLFLAITSFCIYISFIEDEEKKEKPINYNDLIATNSDKKNMYVSIEIADIPYQIAQREVNYTYIKYYILYDKSNYMYVAKLTDETYQKIKTAYEKDKTNFSYTLTGYIYNTPSDLKKLIIDEFNKNTSNKITKDDYSNYFGSTYFDDTYTKFTTGIAISLIIVFLNISSAIAIFINWLICAINTKKTLSKIDYDEVERELEKTSMKEYKKIGLYLTDKYLISLSLGLHIYNYNDISWIYIGNTSTRFGNKVFLNIFMKNKKKFKTKKVDYVKEEMLEEALQEISTKNANILLGYTYENMTNYNKSN
;
A
#
# COMPACT_ATOMS: atom_id res chain seq x y z
N MET A 1 -13.51 21.25 -28.97
CA MET A 1 -12.19 20.67 -28.57
C MET A 1 -12.07 20.35 -27.07
N LEU A 2 -12.61 21.21 -26.20
CA LEU A 2 -12.63 21.03 -24.73
C LEU A 2 -13.32 19.73 -24.27
N LYS A 3 -14.35 19.26 -25.01
CA LYS A 3 -14.98 17.94 -24.77
C LYS A 3 -13.99 16.77 -24.89
N LYS A 4 -13.06 16.81 -25.87
CA LYS A 4 -12.01 15.78 -26.03
C LYS A 4 -11.03 15.80 -24.85
N ILE A 5 -10.74 16.99 -24.32
CA ILE A 5 -9.88 17.19 -23.15
C ILE A 5 -10.53 16.59 -21.89
N LYS A 6 -11.83 16.82 -21.68
CA LYS A 6 -12.59 16.22 -20.57
C LYS A 6 -12.61 14.68 -20.65
N HIS A 7 -12.74 14.13 -21.86
CA HIS A 7 -12.73 12.68 -22.09
C HIS A 7 -11.39 12.01 -21.75
N GLN A 8 -10.25 12.70 -21.92
CA GLN A 8 -8.94 12.16 -21.51
C GLN A 8 -8.82 11.93 -20.00
N ASN A 9 -9.48 12.75 -19.16
CA ASN A 9 -9.48 12.54 -17.72
C ASN A 9 -10.26 11.27 -17.32
N ASN A 10 -11.31 10.90 -18.05
CA ASN A 10 -12.08 9.68 -17.77
C ASN A 10 -11.29 8.40 -18.02
N LYS A 11 -10.29 8.42 -18.92
CA LYS A 11 -9.39 7.26 -19.13
C LYS A 11 -8.57 6.90 -17.88
N LYS A 12 -8.28 7.88 -17.02
CA LYS A 12 -7.58 7.63 -15.74
C LYS A 12 -8.45 6.84 -14.77
N LEU A 13 -9.77 7.01 -14.80
CA LEU A 13 -10.70 6.21 -13.98
C LEU A 13 -10.66 4.74 -14.38
N ILE A 14 -10.60 4.45 -15.69
CA ILE A 14 -10.44 3.08 -16.19
C ILE A 14 -9.12 2.46 -15.68
N ALA A 15 -8.01 3.21 -15.74
CA ALA A 15 -6.72 2.74 -15.22
C ALA A 15 -6.77 2.46 -13.71
N ILE A 16 -7.46 3.28 -12.92
CA ILE A 16 -7.66 3.04 -11.48
C ILE A 16 -8.42 1.73 -11.26
N LEU A 17 -9.52 1.52 -12.00
CA LEU A 17 -10.31 0.28 -11.91
C LEU A 17 -9.49 -0.97 -12.27
N ILE A 18 -8.63 -0.87 -13.30
CA ILE A 18 -7.71 -1.96 -13.67
C ILE A 18 -6.73 -2.26 -12.53
N CYS A 19 -6.11 -1.24 -11.93
CA CYS A 19 -5.18 -1.45 -10.80
C CYS A 19 -5.88 -2.09 -9.59
N LEU A 20 -7.12 -1.69 -9.29
CA LEU A 20 -7.91 -2.27 -8.20
C LEU A 20 -8.28 -3.72 -8.50
N PHE A 21 -8.68 -4.03 -9.74
CA PHE A 21 -8.96 -5.41 -10.17
C PHE A 21 -7.71 -6.30 -10.06
N LEU A 22 -6.54 -5.80 -10.47
CA LEU A 22 -5.27 -6.51 -10.32
C LEU A 22 -4.87 -6.71 -8.84
N ALA A 23 -5.16 -5.74 -7.97
CA ALA A 23 -4.95 -5.89 -6.53
C ALA A 23 -5.83 -7.00 -5.94
N ILE A 24 -7.12 -7.03 -6.30
CA ILE A 24 -8.08 -8.04 -5.83
C ILE A 24 -7.66 -9.44 -6.29
N THR A 25 -7.36 -9.60 -7.58
CA THR A 25 -6.93 -10.89 -8.13
C THR A 25 -5.63 -11.38 -7.49
N SER A 26 -4.65 -10.50 -7.28
CA SER A 26 -3.41 -10.83 -6.57
C SER A 26 -3.65 -11.22 -5.12
N PHE A 27 -4.62 -10.58 -4.45
CA PHE A 27 -5.02 -10.94 -3.09
C PHE A 27 -5.70 -12.31 -3.04
N CYS A 28 -6.56 -12.65 -4.00
CA CYS A 28 -7.13 -14.00 -4.10
C CYS A 28 -6.03 -15.06 -4.28
N ILE A 29 -5.04 -14.79 -5.15
CA ILE A 29 -3.88 -15.69 -5.34
C ILE A 29 -3.09 -15.85 -4.04
N TYR A 30 -2.89 -14.76 -3.28
CA TYR A 30 -2.25 -14.81 -1.96
C TYR A 30 -3.00 -15.75 -0.99
N ILE A 31 -4.34 -15.64 -0.89
CA ILE A 31 -5.16 -16.52 -0.06
C ILE A 31 -4.97 -17.99 -0.49
N SER A 32 -5.01 -18.27 -1.79
CA SER A 32 -4.81 -19.64 -2.31
C SER A 32 -3.43 -20.21 -2.00
N PHE A 33 -2.37 -19.41 -2.04
CA PHE A 33 -1.02 -19.87 -1.67
C PHE A 33 -0.92 -20.23 -0.19
N ILE A 34 -1.58 -19.47 0.68
CA ILE A 34 -1.65 -19.78 2.11
C ILE A 34 -2.34 -21.14 2.32
N GLU A 35 -3.50 -21.34 1.71
CA GLU A 35 -4.24 -22.59 1.84
C GLU A 35 -3.47 -23.81 1.29
N ASP A 36 -2.73 -23.64 0.19
CA ASP A 36 -1.93 -24.72 -0.41
C ASP A 36 -0.68 -25.07 0.42
N GLU A 37 -0.02 -24.08 1.01
CA GLU A 37 1.12 -24.30 1.91
C GLU A 37 0.71 -25.08 3.15
N GLU A 38 -0.41 -24.69 3.77
CA GLU A 38 -0.98 -25.40 4.94
C GLU A 38 -1.36 -26.85 4.60
N LYS A 39 -1.80 -27.14 3.37
CA LYS A 39 -2.18 -28.49 2.94
C LYS A 39 -1.00 -29.39 2.55
N LYS A 40 0.15 -28.83 2.16
CA LYS A 40 1.28 -29.61 1.61
C LYS A 40 2.19 -30.21 2.68
N GLU A 41 2.39 -29.54 3.82
CA GLU A 41 3.14 -30.12 4.93
C GLU A 41 2.23 -31.07 5.71
N LYS A 42 2.60 -32.36 5.78
CA LYS A 42 1.93 -33.29 6.69
C LYS A 42 2.42 -32.99 8.11
N PRO A 43 1.51 -32.74 9.08
CA PRO A 43 1.92 -32.48 10.44
C PRO A 43 2.55 -33.74 11.05
N ILE A 44 3.62 -33.54 11.83
CA ILE A 44 4.25 -34.60 12.61
C ILE A 44 3.54 -34.67 13.97
N ASN A 45 3.35 -35.86 14.54
CA ASN A 45 2.77 -35.95 15.89
C ASN A 45 3.69 -35.24 16.90
N TYR A 46 3.14 -34.32 17.71
CA TYR A 46 3.96 -33.53 18.61
C TYR A 46 4.54 -34.36 19.78
N ASN A 47 3.78 -35.33 20.29
CA ASN A 47 4.25 -36.22 21.35
C ASN A 47 5.49 -37.01 20.90
N ASP A 48 5.47 -37.53 19.67
CA ASP A 48 6.61 -38.25 19.10
C ASP A 48 7.89 -37.40 19.13
N LEU A 49 7.78 -36.11 18.78
CA LEU A 49 8.92 -35.19 18.78
C LEU A 49 9.46 -34.94 20.20
N ILE A 50 8.58 -34.80 21.18
CA ILE A 50 8.95 -34.61 22.60
C ILE A 50 9.61 -35.89 23.14
N ALA A 51 9.02 -37.06 22.88
CA ALA A 51 9.55 -38.34 23.34
C ALA A 51 10.98 -38.62 22.83
N THR A 52 11.32 -38.14 21.64
CA THR A 52 12.67 -38.24 21.06
C THR A 52 13.56 -37.01 21.30
N ASN A 53 13.14 -36.05 22.13
CA ASN A 53 13.85 -34.77 22.38
C ASN A 53 14.24 -34.03 21.09
N SER A 54 13.35 -34.07 20.09
CA SER A 54 13.54 -33.50 18.77
C SER A 54 12.59 -32.36 18.46
N ASP A 55 11.77 -31.97 19.43
CA ASP A 55 10.88 -30.82 19.39
C ASP A 55 11.70 -29.51 19.26
N LYS A 56 11.79 -29.02 18.02
CA LYS A 56 12.53 -27.80 17.68
C LYS A 56 11.59 -26.79 17.03
N LYS A 57 11.86 -25.50 17.25
CA LYS A 57 11.07 -24.41 16.65
C LYS A 57 10.86 -24.58 15.14
N ASN A 58 9.74 -24.06 14.64
CA ASN A 58 9.31 -24.05 13.24
C ASN A 58 8.98 -25.43 12.66
N MET A 59 8.69 -26.44 13.48
CA MET A 59 8.13 -27.70 13.00
C MET A 59 6.60 -27.60 12.95
N TYR A 60 6.00 -28.13 11.89
CA TYR A 60 4.55 -28.26 11.75
C TYR A 60 4.09 -29.57 12.39
N VAL A 61 3.21 -29.47 13.38
CA VAL A 61 2.83 -30.61 14.22
C VAL A 61 1.32 -30.76 14.36
N SER A 62 0.89 -31.95 14.79
CA SER A 62 -0.48 -32.23 15.21
C SER A 62 -0.53 -32.70 16.66
N ILE A 63 -1.58 -32.29 17.37
CA ILE A 63 -1.90 -32.74 18.73
C ILE A 63 -3.35 -33.25 18.73
N GLU A 64 -3.57 -34.47 19.21
CA GLU A 64 -4.92 -34.96 19.51
C GLU A 64 -5.22 -34.70 20.99
N ILE A 65 -6.13 -33.78 21.27
CA ILE A 65 -6.53 -33.43 22.64
C ILE A 65 -7.78 -34.21 23.06
N ALA A 66 -7.85 -34.53 24.35
CA ALA A 66 -8.93 -35.29 24.96
C ALA A 66 -9.73 -34.51 26.01
N ASP A 67 -9.37 -33.25 26.26
CA ASP A 67 -10.11 -32.37 27.18
C ASP A 67 -10.10 -30.90 26.70
N ILE A 68 -10.94 -30.07 27.31
CA ILE A 68 -11.02 -28.65 27.02
C ILE A 68 -9.73 -27.92 27.42
N PRO A 69 -9.17 -27.01 26.59
CA PRO A 69 -7.98 -26.24 26.91
C PRO A 69 -8.15 -25.41 28.19
N TYR A 70 -7.20 -25.53 29.12
CA TYR A 70 -7.21 -24.77 30.37
C TYR A 70 -6.36 -23.51 30.23
N GLN A 71 -6.96 -22.32 30.31
CA GLN A 71 -6.20 -21.08 30.22
C GLN A 71 -5.27 -20.92 31.43
N ILE A 72 -3.96 -20.95 31.19
CA ILE A 72 -2.93 -20.90 32.24
C ILE A 72 -2.28 -19.52 32.37
N ALA A 73 -2.26 -18.76 31.28
CA ALA A 73 -1.57 -17.48 31.25
C ALA A 73 -2.17 -16.55 30.20
N GLN A 74 -1.96 -15.25 30.41
CA GLN A 74 -2.20 -14.24 29.39
C GLN A 74 -1.11 -13.18 29.41
N ARG A 75 -0.83 -12.59 28.25
CA ARG A 75 0.11 -11.49 28.10
C ARG A 75 -0.44 -10.45 27.14
N GLU A 76 -0.31 -9.18 27.50
CA GLU A 76 -0.56 -8.10 26.55
C GLU A 76 0.67 -7.89 25.64
N VAL A 77 0.46 -7.95 24.33
CA VAL A 77 1.46 -7.65 23.30
C VAL A 77 0.80 -6.74 22.28
N ASN A 78 1.34 -5.53 22.09
CA ASN A 78 0.82 -4.55 21.14
C ASN A 78 -0.71 -4.32 21.25
N TYR A 79 -1.20 -4.06 22.47
CA TYR A 79 -2.63 -3.85 22.76
C TYR A 79 -3.54 -5.06 22.50
N THR A 80 -2.96 -6.25 22.30
CA THR A 80 -3.69 -7.50 22.11
C THR A 80 -3.34 -8.48 23.24
N TYR A 81 -4.35 -9.14 23.82
CA TYR A 81 -4.13 -10.16 24.84
C TYR A 81 -3.89 -11.52 24.17
N ILE A 82 -2.65 -12.01 24.29
CA ILE A 82 -2.29 -13.37 23.91
C ILE A 82 -2.58 -14.29 25.09
N LYS A 83 -3.43 -15.29 24.87
CA LYS A 83 -3.79 -16.31 25.87
C LYS A 83 -3.01 -17.59 25.61
N TYR A 84 -2.55 -18.20 26.69
CA TYR A 84 -1.88 -19.49 26.68
C TYR A 84 -2.69 -20.49 27.48
N TYR A 85 -2.70 -21.72 27.00
CA TYR A 85 -3.51 -22.81 27.50
C TYR A 85 -2.64 -24.03 27.75
N ILE A 86 -3.05 -24.85 28.72
CA ILE A 86 -2.62 -26.24 28.83
C ILE A 86 -3.61 -27.10 28.06
N LEU A 87 -3.08 -27.95 27.19
CA LEU A 87 -3.80 -28.97 26.47
C LEU A 87 -3.49 -30.33 27.07
N TYR A 88 -4.48 -31.22 27.13
CA TYR A 88 -4.32 -32.59 27.59
C TYR A 88 -4.60 -33.55 26.44
N ASP A 89 -3.69 -34.47 26.16
CA ASP A 89 -3.98 -35.61 25.29
C ASP A 89 -4.65 -36.77 26.05
N LYS A 90 -4.97 -37.85 25.33
CA LYS A 90 -5.58 -39.05 25.90
C LYS A 90 -4.72 -39.74 26.97
N SER A 91 -3.40 -39.50 26.97
CA SER A 91 -2.46 -40.06 27.94
C SER A 91 -2.22 -39.10 29.12
N ASN A 92 -3.00 -38.02 29.24
CA ASN A 92 -2.82 -36.95 30.22
C ASN A 92 -1.46 -36.22 30.11
N TYR A 93 -0.78 -36.31 28.96
CA TYR A 93 0.39 -35.47 28.74
C TYR A 93 -0.05 -34.02 28.51
N MET A 94 0.71 -33.08 29.07
CA MET A 94 0.38 -31.66 29.03
C MET A 94 1.18 -30.95 27.95
N TYR A 95 0.52 -30.14 27.13
CA TYR A 95 1.17 -29.26 26.17
C TYR A 95 0.84 -27.80 26.49
N VAL A 96 1.80 -26.92 26.29
CA VAL A 96 1.55 -25.48 26.33
C VAL A 96 1.18 -25.03 24.92
N ALA A 97 0.06 -24.34 24.79
CA ALA A 97 -0.44 -23.85 23.51
C ALA A 97 -0.85 -22.38 23.58
N LYS A 98 -0.59 -21.65 22.51
CA LYS A 98 -1.22 -20.37 22.20
C LYS A 98 -2.33 -20.67 21.20
N LEU A 99 -3.56 -20.32 21.57
CA LEU A 99 -4.75 -20.53 20.75
C LEU A 99 -5.41 -19.19 20.41
N THR A 100 -5.93 -19.06 19.19
CA THR A 100 -6.90 -18.01 18.87
C THR A 100 -8.20 -18.20 19.63
N ASP A 101 -8.92 -17.11 19.87
CA ASP A 101 -10.27 -17.17 20.43
C ASP A 101 -11.20 -18.02 19.53
N GLU A 102 -11.03 -17.96 18.20
CA GLU A 102 -11.80 -18.77 17.25
C GLU A 102 -11.56 -20.27 17.43
N THR A 103 -10.30 -20.71 17.48
CA THR A 103 -9.94 -22.11 17.70
C THR A 103 -10.45 -22.61 19.05
N TYR A 104 -10.29 -21.82 20.11
CA TYR A 104 -10.81 -22.17 21.43
C TYR A 104 -12.33 -22.38 21.43
N GLN A 105 -13.10 -21.49 20.77
CA GLN A 105 -14.55 -21.67 20.67
C GLN A 105 -14.93 -22.93 19.88
N LYS A 106 -14.23 -23.24 18.78
CA LYS A 106 -14.46 -24.48 18.02
C LYS A 106 -14.26 -25.72 18.88
N ILE A 107 -13.16 -25.75 19.65
CA ILE A 107 -12.88 -26.84 20.60
C ILE A 107 -13.98 -26.93 21.66
N LYS A 108 -14.36 -25.82 22.28
CA LYS A 108 -15.40 -25.77 23.32
C LYS A 108 -16.74 -26.30 22.79
N THR A 109 -17.16 -25.87 21.61
CA THR A 109 -18.40 -26.34 20.99
C THR A 109 -18.34 -27.84 20.68
N ALA A 110 -17.20 -28.34 20.20
CA ALA A 110 -17.01 -29.77 19.96
C ALA A 110 -17.06 -30.59 21.27
N TYR A 111 -16.44 -30.08 22.34
CA TYR A 111 -16.47 -30.69 23.67
C TYR A 111 -17.88 -30.75 24.26
N GLU A 112 -18.63 -29.66 24.16
CA GLU A 112 -20.02 -29.61 24.68
C GLU A 112 -20.97 -30.57 23.96
N LYS A 113 -20.66 -30.94 22.70
CA LYS A 113 -21.46 -31.87 21.90
C LYS A 113 -21.31 -33.34 22.31
N ASP A 114 -20.10 -33.75 22.70
CA ASP A 114 -19.82 -35.11 23.18
C ASP A 114 -18.66 -35.10 24.19
N LYS A 115 -18.98 -34.84 25.46
CA LYS A 115 -17.98 -34.77 26.53
C LYS A 115 -17.30 -36.10 26.82
N THR A 116 -18.02 -37.21 26.62
CA THR A 116 -17.58 -38.54 27.06
C THR A 116 -16.56 -39.13 26.08
N ASN A 117 -16.73 -38.88 24.78
CA ASN A 117 -15.81 -39.36 23.73
C ASN A 117 -15.08 -38.22 23.02
N PHE A 118 -14.95 -37.06 23.69
CA PHE A 118 -14.33 -35.90 23.10
C PHE A 118 -12.92 -36.21 22.59
N SER A 119 -12.68 -35.89 21.32
CA SER A 119 -11.36 -35.81 20.74
C SER A 119 -11.35 -34.69 19.71
N TYR A 120 -10.28 -33.91 19.70
CA TYR A 120 -10.10 -32.84 18.72
C TYR A 120 -8.65 -32.81 18.26
N THR A 121 -8.42 -32.80 16.96
CA THR A 121 -7.06 -32.68 16.41
C THR A 121 -6.75 -31.23 16.09
N LEU A 122 -5.68 -30.72 16.69
CA LEU A 122 -5.10 -29.42 16.38
C LEU A 122 -3.88 -29.61 15.49
N THR A 123 -3.67 -28.67 14.57
CA THR A 123 -2.46 -28.59 13.74
C THR A 123 -1.91 -27.17 13.79
N GLY A 124 -0.60 -27.03 13.86
CA GLY A 124 0.04 -25.72 14.05
C GLY A 124 1.57 -25.84 14.11
N TYR A 125 2.24 -24.75 14.41
CA TYR A 125 3.71 -24.72 14.50
C TYR A 125 4.17 -24.68 15.95
N ILE A 126 5.33 -25.26 16.23
CA ILE A 126 5.95 -25.20 17.56
C ILE A 126 7.08 -24.18 17.62
N TYR A 127 7.25 -23.56 18.79
CA TYR A 127 8.26 -22.52 19.04
C TYR A 127 8.92 -22.71 20.40
N ASN A 128 10.16 -22.25 20.53
CA ASN A 128 10.83 -22.24 21.82
C ASN A 128 10.02 -21.42 22.84
N THR A 129 9.72 -22.00 24.00
CA THR A 129 9.02 -21.28 25.05
C THR A 129 9.93 -20.22 25.67
N PRO A 130 9.56 -18.92 25.60
CA PRO A 130 10.33 -17.84 26.22
C PRO A 130 10.49 -18.04 27.73
N SER A 131 11.61 -17.57 28.30
CA SER A 131 11.94 -17.80 29.71
C SER A 131 10.94 -17.18 30.69
N ASP A 132 10.34 -16.06 30.32
CA ASP A 132 9.30 -15.35 31.07
C ASP A 132 7.96 -16.12 31.03
N LEU A 133 7.59 -16.69 29.88
CA LEU A 133 6.42 -17.56 29.74
C LEU A 133 6.61 -18.88 30.51
N LYS A 134 7.80 -19.51 30.44
CA LYS A 134 8.13 -20.69 31.26
C LYS A 134 7.93 -20.40 32.74
N LYS A 135 8.44 -19.27 33.23
CA LYS A 135 8.27 -18.86 34.62
C LYS A 135 6.80 -18.72 34.99
N LEU A 136 6.01 -18.03 34.17
CA LEU A 136 4.58 -17.83 34.41
C LEU A 136 3.80 -19.15 34.48
N ILE A 137 4.10 -20.09 33.58
CA ILE A 137 3.47 -21.42 33.57
C ILE A 137 3.85 -22.22 34.82
N ILE A 138 5.13 -22.22 35.20
CA ILE A 138 5.61 -22.90 36.42
C ILE A 138 4.93 -22.32 37.66
N ASP A 139 4.89 -20.99 37.77
CA ASP A 139 4.28 -20.30 38.91
C ASP A 139 2.80 -20.65 39.03
N GLU A 140 2.06 -20.72 37.92
CA GLU A 140 0.65 -21.06 37.93
C GLU A 140 0.40 -22.56 38.16
N PHE A 141 1.21 -23.43 37.56
CA PHE A 141 1.14 -24.88 37.80
C PHE A 141 1.38 -25.20 39.28
N ASN A 142 2.43 -24.63 39.88
CA ASN A 142 2.82 -24.85 41.27
C ASN A 142 1.81 -24.33 42.31
N LYS A 143 0.90 -23.41 41.95
CA LYS A 143 -0.20 -22.98 42.83
C LYS A 143 -1.28 -24.04 42.95
N ASN A 144 -1.48 -24.82 41.89
CA ASN A 144 -2.61 -25.73 41.74
C ASN A 144 -2.22 -27.20 41.96
N THR A 145 -0.97 -27.47 42.36
CA THR A 145 -0.45 -28.82 42.60
C THR A 145 0.46 -28.89 43.83
N SER A 146 0.49 -30.04 44.49
CA SER A 146 1.42 -30.35 45.58
C SER A 146 2.83 -30.67 45.07
N ASN A 147 2.94 -31.19 43.84
CA ASN A 147 4.21 -31.58 43.23
C ASN A 147 4.81 -30.41 42.46
N LYS A 148 5.53 -29.55 43.17
CA LYS A 148 6.14 -28.36 42.59
C LYS A 148 7.25 -28.73 41.61
N ILE A 149 7.25 -28.07 40.46
CA ILE A 149 8.27 -28.21 39.43
C ILE A 149 9.17 -26.97 39.39
N THR A 150 10.41 -27.17 38.95
CA THR A 150 11.37 -26.10 38.71
C THR A 150 11.53 -25.82 37.20
N LYS A 151 12.44 -24.91 36.85
CA LYS A 151 12.77 -24.64 35.44
C LYS A 151 13.40 -25.84 34.75
N ASP A 152 14.17 -26.64 35.47
CA ASP A 152 14.88 -27.80 34.92
C ASP A 152 13.91 -28.95 34.65
N ASP A 153 12.80 -29.00 35.39
CA ASP A 153 11.74 -29.99 35.21
C ASP A 153 10.75 -29.63 34.09
N TYR A 154 10.71 -28.37 33.67
CA TYR A 154 9.70 -27.85 32.73
C TYR A 154 9.54 -28.71 31.47
N SER A 155 10.66 -29.03 30.82
CA SER A 155 10.63 -29.74 29.53
C SER A 155 10.11 -31.17 29.67
N ASN A 156 10.24 -31.78 30.85
CA ASN A 156 9.72 -33.12 31.12
C ASN A 156 8.19 -33.12 31.19
N TYR A 157 7.60 -32.02 31.68
CA TYR A 157 6.15 -31.89 31.84
C TYR A 157 5.44 -31.35 30.60
N PHE A 158 6.08 -30.48 29.83
CA PHE A 158 5.43 -29.71 28.77
C PHE A 158 6.11 -29.77 27.39
N GLY A 159 7.29 -30.39 27.30
CA GLY A 159 8.19 -30.26 26.15
C GLY A 159 9.05 -29.00 26.22
N SER A 160 10.03 -28.89 25.34
CA SER A 160 10.94 -27.73 25.28
C SER A 160 10.34 -26.54 24.50
N THR A 161 9.31 -26.82 23.68
CA THR A 161 8.57 -25.85 22.86
C THR A 161 7.10 -25.70 23.29
N TYR A 162 6.41 -24.71 22.75
CA TYR A 162 4.95 -24.54 22.85
C TYR A 162 4.32 -24.55 21.46
N PHE A 163 3.05 -24.95 21.38
CA PHE A 163 2.24 -24.99 20.16
C PHE A 163 1.61 -23.63 19.87
N ASP A 164 1.58 -23.19 18.61
CA ASP A 164 0.95 -21.94 18.17
C ASP A 164 0.05 -22.20 16.95
N ASP A 165 -1.25 -21.94 17.09
CA ASP A 165 -2.27 -22.11 16.04
C ASP A 165 -2.41 -20.88 15.13
N THR A 166 -1.70 -19.79 15.41
CA THR A 166 -1.85 -18.50 14.70
C THR A 166 -0.88 -18.34 13.55
N TYR A 167 0.13 -19.21 13.45
CA TYR A 167 1.23 -19.01 12.53
C TYR A 167 1.06 -19.77 11.22
N THR A 168 1.05 -19.00 10.14
CA THR A 168 1.18 -19.50 8.78
C THR A 168 2.63 -19.33 8.33
N LYS A 169 3.21 -20.37 7.71
CA LYS A 169 4.56 -20.30 7.15
C LYS A 169 4.64 -19.20 6.10
N PHE A 170 5.47 -18.20 6.35
CA PHE A 170 5.69 -17.12 5.40
C PHE A 170 6.72 -17.56 4.35
N THR A 171 6.27 -17.87 3.13
CA THR A 171 7.17 -18.28 2.04
C THR A 171 7.39 -17.19 1.01
N THR A 172 8.40 -17.38 0.16
CA THR A 172 8.75 -16.43 -0.90
C THR A 172 7.56 -16.16 -1.84
N GLY A 173 6.73 -17.16 -2.12
CA GLY A 173 5.51 -16.98 -2.93
C GLY A 173 4.49 -16.06 -2.27
N ILE A 174 4.23 -16.28 -0.97
CA ILE A 174 3.32 -15.45 -0.16
C ILE A 174 3.84 -13.99 -0.09
N ALA A 175 5.15 -13.82 0.11
CA ALA A 175 5.79 -12.51 0.16
C ALA A 175 5.66 -11.73 -1.16
N ILE A 176 5.91 -12.39 -2.30
CA ILE A 176 5.82 -11.77 -3.63
C ILE A 176 4.38 -11.33 -3.91
N SER A 177 3.39 -12.17 -3.61
CA SER A 177 1.97 -11.85 -3.81
C SER A 177 1.55 -10.61 -3.01
N LEU A 178 1.97 -10.49 -1.75
CA LEU A 178 1.71 -9.29 -0.93
C LEU A 178 2.34 -8.03 -1.52
N ILE A 179 3.61 -8.10 -1.96
CA ILE A 179 4.29 -6.96 -2.59
C ILE A 179 3.53 -6.49 -3.84
N ILE A 180 3.04 -7.42 -4.66
CA ILE A 180 2.24 -7.10 -5.85
C ILE A 180 0.93 -6.41 -5.47
N VAL A 181 0.23 -6.86 -4.42
CA VAL A 181 -0.97 -6.19 -3.91
C VAL A 181 -0.66 -4.75 -3.50
N PHE A 182 0.39 -4.54 -2.69
CA PHE A 182 0.79 -3.21 -2.24
C PHE A 182 1.16 -2.28 -3.40
N LEU A 183 1.89 -2.78 -4.40
CA LEU A 183 2.27 -1.99 -5.58
C LEU A 183 1.05 -1.56 -6.41
N ASN A 184 0.06 -2.45 -6.59
CA ASN A 184 -1.17 -2.13 -7.31
C ASN A 184 -2.00 -1.08 -6.57
N ILE A 185 -2.18 -1.22 -5.25
CA ILE A 185 -2.90 -0.25 -4.42
C ILE A 185 -2.19 1.11 -4.45
N SER A 186 -0.87 1.13 -4.25
CA SER A 186 -0.07 2.37 -4.28
C SER A 186 -0.18 3.09 -5.62
N SER A 187 -0.16 2.32 -6.72
CA SER A 187 -0.34 2.84 -8.07
C SER A 187 -1.74 3.42 -8.28
N ALA A 188 -2.79 2.73 -7.83
CA ALA A 188 -4.17 3.20 -7.90
C ALA A 188 -4.34 4.53 -7.16
N ILE A 189 -3.77 4.66 -5.96
CA ILE A 189 -3.81 5.89 -5.15
C ILE A 189 -3.10 7.04 -5.89
N ALA A 190 -1.90 6.80 -6.43
CA ALA A 190 -1.15 7.83 -7.16
C ALA A 190 -1.92 8.35 -8.39
N ILE A 191 -2.54 7.44 -9.16
CA ILE A 191 -3.36 7.79 -10.32
C ILE A 191 -4.63 8.54 -9.87
N PHE A 192 -5.25 8.11 -8.78
CA PHE A 192 -6.44 8.76 -8.21
C PHE A 192 -6.15 10.20 -7.77
N ILE A 193 -5.08 10.43 -7.02
CA ILE A 193 -4.64 11.78 -6.62
C ILE A 193 -4.41 12.65 -7.86
N ASN A 194 -3.72 12.11 -8.87
CA ASN A 194 -3.48 12.83 -10.12
C ASN A 194 -4.78 13.19 -10.85
N TRP A 195 -5.72 12.24 -10.93
CA TRP A 195 -7.05 12.47 -11.51
C TRP A 195 -7.83 13.53 -10.73
N LEU A 196 -7.81 13.47 -9.41
CA LEU A 196 -8.53 14.41 -8.53
C LEU A 196 -8.01 15.84 -8.71
N ILE A 197 -6.68 16.03 -8.73
CA ILE A 197 -6.05 17.33 -8.99
C ILE A 197 -6.51 17.85 -10.37
N CYS A 198 -6.45 17.00 -11.40
CA CYS A 198 -6.91 17.37 -12.75
C CYS A 198 -8.39 17.79 -12.75
N ALA A 199 -9.27 17.04 -12.09
CA ALA A 199 -10.70 17.29 -12.05
C ALA A 199 -11.01 18.62 -11.33
N ILE A 200 -10.37 18.87 -10.19
CA ILE A 200 -10.52 20.11 -9.40
C ILE A 200 -10.06 21.32 -10.22
N ASN A 201 -8.85 21.26 -10.81
CA ASN A 201 -8.31 22.35 -11.61
C ASN A 201 -9.18 22.65 -12.83
N THR A 202 -9.63 21.61 -13.55
CA THR A 202 -10.54 21.77 -14.68
C THR A 202 -11.86 22.41 -14.27
N LYS A 203 -12.49 21.93 -13.18
CA LYS A 203 -13.75 22.50 -12.69
C LYS A 203 -13.59 23.97 -12.32
N LYS A 204 -12.51 24.31 -11.62
CA LYS A 204 -12.20 25.69 -11.19
C LYS A 204 -11.92 26.64 -12.35
N THR A 205 -11.29 26.17 -13.42
CA THR A 205 -11.04 26.98 -14.62
C THR A 205 -12.33 27.20 -15.39
N LEU A 206 -13.09 26.13 -15.65
CA LEU A 206 -14.36 26.22 -16.39
C LEU A 206 -15.41 27.07 -15.66
N SER A 207 -15.36 27.18 -14.33
CA SER A 207 -16.29 28.04 -13.59
C SER A 207 -15.98 29.54 -13.68
N LYS A 208 -14.90 29.94 -14.36
CA LYS A 208 -14.42 31.33 -14.42
C LYS A 208 -14.28 31.88 -15.83
N ILE A 209 -14.49 31.05 -16.84
CA ILE A 209 -14.26 31.38 -18.25
C ILE A 209 -15.57 31.24 -19.02
N ASP A 210 -15.73 32.04 -20.06
CA ASP A 210 -16.79 31.83 -21.05
C ASP A 210 -16.39 30.64 -21.94
N TYR A 211 -17.12 29.53 -21.78
CA TYR A 211 -16.85 28.28 -22.49
C TYR A 211 -16.99 28.45 -24.00
N ASP A 212 -18.00 29.18 -24.47
CA ASP A 212 -18.29 29.34 -25.89
C ASP A 212 -17.25 30.23 -26.57
N GLU A 213 -16.76 31.25 -25.85
CA GLU A 213 -15.64 32.08 -26.32
C GLU A 213 -14.37 31.24 -26.53
N VAL A 214 -14.00 30.43 -25.55
CA VAL A 214 -12.79 29.60 -25.64
C VAL A 214 -12.93 28.53 -26.72
N GLU A 215 -14.12 27.95 -26.91
CA GLU A 215 -14.34 27.00 -28.00
C GLU A 215 -14.19 27.66 -29.38
N ARG A 216 -14.72 28.88 -29.58
CA ARG A 216 -14.50 29.66 -30.81
C ARG A 216 -13.02 29.98 -31.05
N GLU A 217 -12.29 30.39 -30.01
CA GLU A 217 -10.85 30.65 -30.09
C GLU A 217 -10.04 29.41 -30.51
N LEU A 218 -10.44 28.22 -30.03
CA LEU A 218 -9.81 26.95 -30.36
C LEU A 218 -10.12 26.45 -31.79
N GLU A 219 -11.16 26.99 -32.43
CA GLU A 219 -11.56 26.66 -33.80
C GLU A 219 -10.91 27.55 -34.86
N LYS A 220 -10.24 28.63 -34.44
CA LYS A 220 -9.51 29.53 -35.35
C LYS A 220 -8.30 28.82 -35.98
N THR A 221 -8.02 29.16 -37.23
CA THR A 221 -6.85 28.67 -37.98
C THR A 221 -5.53 29.21 -37.45
N SER A 222 -5.54 30.32 -36.69
CA SER A 222 -4.38 30.89 -36.01
C SER A 222 -3.93 30.08 -34.79
N MET A 223 -4.73 29.10 -34.34
CA MET A 223 -4.42 28.29 -33.16
C MET A 223 -3.23 27.37 -33.40
N LYS A 224 -2.19 27.50 -32.56
CA LYS A 224 -1.01 26.61 -32.58
C LYS A 224 -1.11 25.57 -31.47
N GLU A 225 -0.86 24.31 -31.85
CA GLU A 225 -0.96 23.16 -30.95
C GLU A 225 0.40 22.51 -30.69
N TYR A 226 0.80 22.42 -29.42
CA TYR A 226 1.99 21.72 -28.95
C TYR A 226 1.58 20.49 -28.10
N LYS A 227 1.08 19.44 -28.76
CA LYS A 227 0.50 18.22 -28.13
C LYS A 227 1.36 17.61 -27.03
N LYS A 228 2.68 17.51 -27.25
CA LYS A 228 3.59 16.78 -26.35
C LYS A 228 3.68 17.41 -24.96
N ILE A 229 3.61 18.73 -24.90
CA ILE A 229 3.64 19.49 -23.64
C ILE A 229 2.23 19.84 -23.13
N GLY A 230 1.19 19.52 -23.93
CA GLY A 230 -0.21 19.79 -23.65
C GLY A 230 -0.52 21.28 -23.65
N LEU A 231 0.05 22.05 -24.59
CA LEU A 231 -0.10 23.48 -24.69
C LEU A 231 -0.79 23.85 -26.01
N TYR A 232 -1.71 24.80 -25.94
CA TYR A 232 -2.47 25.35 -27.05
C TYR A 232 -2.42 26.87 -26.94
N LEU A 233 -2.04 27.53 -28.03
CA LEU A 233 -1.90 28.97 -28.10
C LEU A 233 -2.94 29.50 -29.09
N THR A 234 -3.88 30.29 -28.60
CA THR A 234 -4.84 31.03 -29.43
C THR A 234 -4.42 32.49 -29.52
N ASP A 235 -5.22 33.34 -30.17
CA ASP A 235 -4.93 34.76 -30.23
C ASP A 235 -5.12 35.45 -28.87
N LYS A 236 -6.10 35.01 -28.08
CA LYS A 236 -6.39 35.59 -26.76
C LYS A 236 -5.82 34.81 -25.58
N TYR A 237 -5.66 33.49 -25.71
CA TYR A 237 -5.40 32.62 -24.57
C TYR A 237 -4.20 31.69 -24.76
N LEU A 238 -3.49 31.49 -23.64
CA LEU A 238 -2.64 30.34 -23.42
C LEU A 238 -3.45 29.27 -22.67
N ILE A 239 -3.57 28.09 -23.28
CA ILE A 239 -4.35 26.97 -22.74
C ILE A 239 -3.41 25.79 -22.48
N SER A 240 -3.33 25.34 -21.22
CA SER A 240 -2.48 24.22 -20.80
C SER A 240 -3.32 23.09 -20.21
N LEU A 241 -2.95 21.86 -20.58
CA LEU A 241 -3.52 20.60 -20.11
C LEU A 241 -2.64 19.88 -19.08
N SER A 242 -1.65 20.58 -18.53
CA SER A 242 -0.76 20.06 -17.50
C SER A 242 -1.50 20.03 -16.15
N LEU A 243 -1.68 18.83 -15.58
CA LEU A 243 -2.38 18.63 -14.30
C LEU A 243 -3.79 19.24 -14.21
N GLY A 244 -4.53 19.23 -15.33
CA GLY A 244 -5.88 19.78 -15.43
C GLY A 244 -5.98 20.77 -16.58
N LEU A 245 -7.12 21.46 -16.68
CA LEU A 245 -7.31 22.54 -17.66
C LEU A 245 -6.95 23.87 -17.02
N HIS A 246 -6.05 24.60 -17.66
CA HIS A 246 -5.63 25.94 -17.30
C HIS A 246 -5.77 26.85 -18.52
N ILE A 247 -6.43 27.99 -18.35
CA ILE A 247 -6.67 28.98 -19.41
C ILE A 247 -6.30 30.34 -18.85
N TYR A 248 -5.40 31.05 -19.53
CA TYR A 248 -4.92 32.36 -19.10
C TYR A 248 -4.88 33.32 -20.28
N ASN A 249 -5.25 34.57 -20.04
CA ASN A 249 -4.99 35.64 -21.00
C ASN A 249 -3.48 35.95 -21.00
N TYR A 250 -2.91 36.28 -22.16
CA TYR A 250 -1.49 36.65 -22.25
C TYR A 250 -1.14 37.86 -21.37
N ASN A 251 -2.08 38.76 -21.11
CA ASN A 251 -1.89 39.92 -20.23
C ASN A 251 -1.70 39.55 -18.75
N ASP A 252 -2.12 38.35 -18.34
CA ASP A 252 -1.97 37.86 -16.97
C ASP A 252 -0.59 37.22 -16.72
N ILE A 253 0.12 36.90 -17.79
CA ILE A 253 1.45 36.27 -17.75
C ILE A 253 2.49 37.35 -17.51
N SER A 254 3.41 37.10 -16.59
CA SER A 254 4.50 38.02 -16.24
C SER A 254 5.86 37.53 -16.72
N TRP A 255 6.13 36.23 -16.59
CA TRP A 255 7.44 35.66 -16.91
C TRP A 255 7.32 34.21 -17.37
N ILE A 256 8.06 33.84 -18.42
CA ILE A 256 8.12 32.49 -18.94
C ILE A 256 9.55 32.11 -19.32
N TYR A 257 9.95 30.87 -19.03
CA TYR A 257 11.24 30.35 -19.45
C TYR A 257 11.25 28.82 -19.52
N ILE A 258 12.20 28.28 -20.29
CA ILE A 258 12.47 26.84 -20.36
C ILE A 258 13.26 26.44 -19.12
N GLY A 259 12.68 25.56 -18.31
CA GLY A 259 13.38 24.89 -17.21
C GLY A 259 13.77 23.47 -17.60
N ASN A 260 14.80 22.96 -16.93
CA ASN A 260 15.25 21.58 -17.07
C ASN A 260 15.18 20.83 -15.73
N THR A 261 15.26 19.51 -15.80
CA THR A 261 15.46 18.63 -14.65
C THR A 261 16.34 17.47 -15.11
N SER A 262 17.45 17.26 -14.43
CA SER A 262 18.33 16.14 -14.67
C SER A 262 17.90 14.96 -13.78
N THR A 263 17.78 13.78 -14.39
CA THR A 263 17.49 12.53 -13.67
C THR A 263 18.42 11.44 -14.16
N ARG A 264 18.54 10.33 -13.42
CA ARG A 264 19.29 9.14 -13.88
C ARG A 264 18.82 8.57 -15.23
N PHE A 265 17.60 8.91 -15.65
CA PHE A 265 16.98 8.47 -16.90
C PHE A 265 17.07 9.53 -18.02
N GLY A 266 17.93 10.54 -17.85
CA GLY A 266 18.13 11.63 -18.80
C GLY A 266 17.52 12.95 -18.36
N ASN A 267 17.79 13.97 -19.17
CA ASN A 267 17.37 15.35 -18.94
C ASN A 267 15.97 15.58 -19.53
N LYS A 268 15.12 16.24 -18.77
CA LYS A 268 13.78 16.65 -19.19
C LYS A 268 13.67 18.16 -19.20
N VAL A 269 12.96 18.72 -20.18
CA VAL A 269 12.69 20.16 -20.33
C VAL A 269 11.19 20.45 -20.29
N PHE A 270 10.82 21.66 -19.88
CA PHE A 270 9.44 22.14 -19.74
C PHE A 270 9.41 23.67 -19.67
N LEU A 271 8.24 24.27 -19.87
CA LEU A 271 8.03 25.70 -19.64
C LEU A 271 7.62 25.94 -18.20
N ASN A 272 8.29 26.89 -17.53
CA ASN A 272 7.81 27.52 -16.32
C ASN A 272 7.05 28.78 -16.69
N ILE A 273 5.82 28.90 -16.21
CA ILE A 273 4.95 30.05 -16.50
C ILE A 273 4.56 30.70 -15.18
N PHE A 274 4.89 31.97 -15.03
CA PHE A 274 4.63 32.80 -13.86
C PHE A 274 3.61 33.87 -14.20
N MET A 275 2.55 33.90 -13.40
CA MET A 275 1.46 34.85 -13.52
C MET A 275 1.73 36.08 -12.64
N LYS A 276 1.11 37.21 -12.99
CA LYS A 276 1.12 38.44 -12.16
C LYS A 276 0.53 38.21 -10.76
N ASN A 277 -0.47 37.34 -10.63
CA ASN A 277 -1.03 37.00 -9.30
C ASN A 277 -0.20 35.99 -8.47
N LYS A 278 1.11 35.90 -8.71
CA LYS A 278 2.06 34.96 -8.05
C LYS A 278 1.79 33.48 -8.25
N LYS A 279 0.77 33.10 -9.03
CA LYS A 279 0.58 31.69 -9.42
C LYS A 279 1.68 31.28 -10.40
N LYS A 280 2.12 30.05 -10.25
CA LYS A 280 3.07 29.42 -11.16
C LYS A 280 2.52 28.07 -11.60
N PHE A 281 2.77 27.70 -12.84
CA PHE A 281 2.53 26.35 -13.32
C PHE A 281 3.60 25.94 -14.32
N LYS A 282 3.65 24.64 -14.59
CA LYS A 282 4.62 24.02 -15.49
C LYS A 282 3.88 23.27 -16.57
N THR A 283 4.36 23.33 -17.81
CA THR A 283 3.89 22.41 -18.85
C THR A 283 4.39 20.98 -18.58
N LYS A 284 3.89 20.00 -19.35
CA LYS A 284 4.37 18.62 -19.20
C LYS A 284 5.86 18.55 -19.55
N LYS A 285 6.61 17.78 -18.76
CA LYS A 285 8.03 17.53 -19.02
C LYS A 285 8.19 16.65 -20.26
N VAL A 286 9.09 17.03 -21.16
CA VAL A 286 9.47 16.28 -22.35
C VAL A 286 10.98 16.04 -22.37
N ASP A 287 11.46 15.12 -23.21
CA ASP A 287 12.89 14.88 -23.38
C ASP A 287 13.62 16.13 -23.88
N TYR A 288 14.87 16.30 -23.45
CA TYR A 288 15.73 17.43 -23.83
C TYR A 288 15.80 17.67 -25.35
N VAL A 289 15.76 16.61 -26.16
CA VAL A 289 15.71 16.67 -27.64
C VAL A 289 14.46 17.36 -28.21
N LYS A 290 13.56 17.84 -27.34
CA LYS A 290 12.37 18.63 -27.69
C LYS A 290 12.44 20.07 -27.19
N GLU A 291 13.63 20.55 -26.82
CA GLU A 291 13.85 21.94 -26.42
C GLU A 291 13.49 22.93 -27.54
N GLU A 292 13.83 22.66 -28.80
CA GLU A 292 13.49 23.51 -29.94
C GLU A 292 11.97 23.77 -30.06
N MET A 293 11.14 22.76 -29.80
CA MET A 293 9.68 22.92 -29.76
C MET A 293 9.23 23.85 -28.61
N LEU A 294 9.95 23.87 -27.49
CA LEU A 294 9.69 24.80 -26.39
C LEU A 294 10.14 26.22 -26.74
N GLU A 295 11.24 26.39 -27.47
CA GLU A 295 11.72 27.68 -27.96
C GLU A 295 10.74 28.28 -28.97
N GLU A 296 10.23 27.48 -29.91
CA GLU A 296 9.18 27.88 -30.84
C GLU A 296 7.91 28.33 -30.09
N ALA A 297 7.47 27.56 -29.09
CA ALA A 297 6.33 27.92 -28.27
C ALA A 297 6.55 29.22 -27.49
N LEU A 298 7.76 29.43 -26.96
CA LEU A 298 8.12 30.65 -26.24
C LEU A 298 8.13 31.88 -27.17
N GLN A 299 8.65 31.71 -28.39
CA GLN A 299 8.64 32.75 -29.41
C GLN A 299 7.21 33.07 -29.87
N GLU A 300 6.34 32.08 -30.05
CA GLU A 300 4.95 32.35 -30.38
C GLU A 300 4.25 33.16 -29.28
N ILE A 301 4.47 32.81 -28.01
CA ILE A 301 3.88 33.52 -26.87
C ILE A 301 4.36 34.99 -26.84
N SER A 302 5.63 35.26 -27.17
CA SER A 302 6.16 36.62 -27.17
C SER A 302 5.48 37.53 -28.20
N THR A 303 5.07 36.98 -29.35
CA THR A 303 4.33 37.74 -30.36
C THR A 303 2.95 38.19 -29.89
N LYS A 304 2.36 37.50 -28.90
CA LYS A 304 1.01 37.80 -28.38
C LYS A 304 1.03 38.86 -27.27
N ASN A 305 2.15 39.04 -26.58
CA ASN A 305 2.34 40.10 -25.59
C ASN A 305 3.83 40.39 -25.33
N ALA A 306 4.30 41.55 -25.78
CA ALA A 306 5.69 41.99 -25.64
C ALA A 306 6.12 42.28 -24.18
N ASN A 307 5.17 42.43 -23.25
CA ASN A 307 5.47 42.71 -21.84
C ASN A 307 5.82 41.45 -21.02
N ILE A 308 5.74 40.26 -21.63
CA ILE A 308 6.10 39.02 -20.95
C ILE A 308 7.63 38.92 -20.91
N LEU A 309 8.20 38.78 -19.71
CA LEU A 309 9.63 38.51 -19.54
C LEU A 309 9.94 37.12 -20.11
N LEU A 310 11.00 37.00 -20.91
CA LEU A 310 11.39 35.76 -21.59
C LEU A 310 12.77 35.28 -21.13
N GLY A 311 12.86 34.00 -20.79
CA GLY A 311 14.13 33.35 -20.47
C GLY A 311 14.55 33.49 -19.01
N TYR A 312 15.44 32.61 -18.58
CA TYR A 312 15.92 32.55 -17.20
C TYR A 312 17.14 33.45 -17.02
N THR A 313 16.91 34.71 -16.67
CA THR A 313 17.97 35.68 -16.36
C THR A 313 17.78 36.28 -14.98
N TYR A 314 18.88 36.73 -14.36
CA TYR A 314 18.83 37.39 -13.05
C TYR A 314 18.00 38.68 -13.08
N GLU A 315 18.08 39.42 -14.19
CA GLU A 315 17.29 40.62 -14.44
C GLU A 315 15.79 40.31 -14.46
N ASN A 316 15.36 39.31 -15.23
CA ASN A 316 13.95 38.90 -15.30
C ASN A 316 13.42 38.44 -13.94
N MET A 317 14.22 37.67 -13.20
CA MET A 317 13.86 37.24 -11.85
C MET A 317 13.69 38.43 -10.91
N THR A 318 14.60 39.40 -10.97
CA THR A 318 14.54 40.63 -10.16
C THR A 318 13.32 41.48 -10.52
N ASN A 319 13.06 41.66 -11.82
CA ASN A 319 11.92 42.42 -12.32
C ASN A 319 10.60 41.76 -11.90
N TYR A 320 10.47 40.44 -12.04
CA TYR A 320 9.29 39.71 -11.59
C TYR A 320 9.01 39.90 -10.10
N ASN A 321 10.05 39.86 -9.25
CA ASN A 321 9.93 40.05 -7.81
C ASN A 321 9.60 41.49 -7.39
N LYS A 322 10.01 42.49 -8.17
CA LYS A 322 9.69 43.90 -7.90
C LYS A 322 8.27 44.28 -8.32
N SER A 323 7.75 43.66 -9.38
CA SER A 323 6.44 44.00 -9.95
C SER A 323 5.25 43.29 -9.26
N ASN A 324 5.48 42.40 -8.28
CA ASN A 324 4.43 41.59 -7.64
C ASN A 324 4.64 41.41 -6.13
#